data_AF-A0A7V9DZY7-F1
#
_entry.id   AF-A0A7V9DZY7-F1
#
_cell.length_a   1.000
_cell.length_b   1.000
_cell.length_c   1.000
_cell.angle_alpha   90.00
_cell.angle_beta   90.00
_cell.angle_gamma   90.00
#
_symmetry.space_group_name_H-M   'P 1'
#
loop_
_entity.id
_entity.type
_entity.pdbx_description
1 polymer ?
#
loop_
_entity_poly.entity_id
_entity_poly.type
_entity_poly.pdbx_seq_one_letter_code
_entity_poly.pdbx_strand_id
1 'polypeptide(L)'
;MSDALKAKMQTATLVAKKVFAGGRLGVFTLRPDSGSRWWYQAGQYTTLGLDTPHGFVPRAYSIAGSPLDADLEFYIALVDGGKLTPTLFAQEVGASFRYLSPKGKF
;
A
#
# COMPACT_ATOMS: atom_id res chain seq x y z
N MET A 1 -2.41 17.86 -9.72
CA MET A 1 -3.24 17.39 -8.58
C MET A 1 -2.59 16.23 -7.83
N SER A 2 -1.94 15.27 -8.52
CA SER A 2 -1.19 14.16 -7.91
C SER A 2 -0.02 14.61 -7.03
N ASP A 3 0.72 15.63 -7.43
CA ASP A 3 1.98 16.01 -6.75
C ASP A 3 1.73 16.69 -5.41
N ALA A 4 0.68 17.52 -5.32
CA ALA A 4 0.24 18.10 -4.07
C ALA A 4 -0.26 17.05 -3.07
N LEU A 5 -0.84 15.93 -3.58
CA LEU A 5 -1.21 14.81 -2.73
C LEU A 5 0.04 14.03 -2.28
N LYS A 6 0.95 13.74 -3.21
CA LYS A 6 2.21 13.04 -2.97
C LYS A 6 3.00 13.70 -1.83
N ALA A 7 3.08 15.03 -1.83
CA ALA A 7 3.77 15.81 -0.80
C ALA A 7 3.18 15.64 0.62
N LYS A 8 1.88 15.32 0.74
CA LYS A 8 1.20 15.10 2.02
C LYS A 8 1.23 13.64 2.49
N MET A 9 1.74 12.74 1.66
CA MET A 9 1.80 11.31 1.97
C MET A 9 3.06 10.97 2.75
N GLN A 10 2.89 10.12 3.76
CA GLN A 10 3.96 9.52 4.53
C GLN A 10 4.57 8.35 3.75
N THR A 11 5.73 7.85 4.18
CA THR A 11 6.45 6.76 3.52
C THR A 11 6.48 5.49 4.38
N ALA A 12 6.36 4.35 3.71
CA ALA A 12 6.45 3.03 4.31
C ALA A 12 7.31 2.10 3.44
N THR A 13 8.07 1.24 4.07
CA THR A 13 8.92 0.25 3.40
C THR A 13 8.19 -1.08 3.24
N LEU A 14 8.27 -1.68 2.05
CA LEU A 14 7.81 -3.04 1.82
C LEU A 14 8.72 -4.03 2.54
N VAL A 15 8.24 -4.66 3.62
CA VAL A 15 9.04 -5.58 4.44
C VAL A 15 8.77 -7.05 4.12
N ALA A 16 7.62 -7.37 3.55
CA ALA A 16 7.33 -8.70 3.03
C ALA A 16 6.39 -8.66 1.84
N LYS A 17 6.59 -9.60 0.92
CA LYS A 17 5.76 -9.80 -0.27
C LYS A 17 5.60 -11.30 -0.49
N LYS A 18 4.35 -11.76 -0.57
CA LYS A 18 4.02 -13.15 -0.95
C LYS A 18 3.06 -13.11 -2.12
N VAL A 19 3.27 -13.97 -3.10
CA VAL A 19 2.45 -14.01 -4.31
C VAL A 19 1.82 -15.38 -4.46
N PHE A 20 0.55 -15.39 -4.84
CA PHE A 20 -0.33 -16.55 -4.93
C PHE A 20 -1.04 -16.55 -6.30
N ALA A 21 -1.85 -17.59 -6.53
CA ALA A 21 -2.74 -17.69 -7.69
C ALA A 21 -2.03 -17.42 -9.03
N GLY A 22 -0.89 -18.06 -9.25
CA GLY A 22 -0.11 -17.93 -10.49
C GLY A 22 0.44 -16.51 -10.74
N GLY A 23 0.69 -15.73 -9.69
CA GLY A 23 1.21 -14.37 -9.84
C GLY A 23 0.15 -13.27 -9.75
N ARG A 24 -1.13 -13.62 -9.62
CA ARG A 24 -2.25 -12.66 -9.77
C ARG A 24 -2.81 -12.11 -8.46
N LEU A 25 -2.40 -12.66 -7.33
CA LEU A 25 -2.81 -12.18 -6.01
C LEU A 25 -1.56 -12.04 -5.13
N GLY A 26 -1.41 -10.91 -4.46
CA GLY A 26 -0.26 -10.66 -3.60
C GLY A 26 -0.68 -10.20 -2.22
N VAL A 27 0.07 -10.65 -1.21
CA VAL A 27 0.05 -10.13 0.15
C VAL A 27 1.29 -9.25 0.33
N PHE A 28 1.05 -7.98 0.65
CA PHE A 28 2.10 -6.97 0.80
C PHE A 28 2.08 -6.45 2.23
N THR A 29 3.21 -6.54 2.90
CA THR A 29 3.37 -6.07 4.28
C THR A 29 4.23 -4.81 4.28
N LEU A 30 3.66 -3.68 4.71
CA LEU A 30 4.33 -2.39 4.75
C LEU A 30 4.63 -1.96 6.18
N ARG A 31 5.86 -1.52 6.41
CA ARG A 31 6.30 -0.92 7.68
C ARG A 31 6.40 0.59 7.55
N PRO A 32 5.79 1.38 8.45
CA PRO A 32 5.89 2.83 8.43
C PRO A 32 7.31 3.29 8.72
N ASP A 33 7.87 4.18 7.89
CA ASP A 33 9.26 4.62 8.08
C ASP A 33 9.43 5.56 9.28
N SER A 34 8.34 6.16 9.74
CA SER A 34 8.32 7.00 10.95
C SER A 34 8.60 6.20 12.23
N GLY A 35 8.54 4.86 12.18
CA GLY A 35 8.61 3.99 13.35
C GLY A 35 7.35 4.04 14.23
N SER A 36 6.41 4.94 13.94
CA SER A 36 5.15 5.06 14.66
C SER A 36 4.17 3.99 14.21
N ARG A 37 3.49 3.38 15.19
CA ARG A 37 2.36 2.47 14.92
C ARG A 37 1.26 3.21 14.14
N TRP A 38 0.63 2.51 13.21
CA TRP A 38 -0.56 3.00 12.55
C TRP A 38 -1.78 2.80 13.42
N TRP A 39 -2.37 3.89 13.85
CA TRP A 39 -3.66 3.87 14.51
C TRP A 39 -4.76 3.77 13.45
N TYR A 40 -5.42 2.61 13.40
CA TYR A 40 -6.61 2.37 12.58
C TYR A 40 -7.59 1.45 13.29
N GLN A 41 -8.84 1.48 12.86
CA GLN A 41 -9.87 0.53 13.27
C GLN A 41 -9.98 -0.58 12.22
N ALA A 42 -10.19 -1.83 12.67
CA ALA A 42 -10.39 -2.95 11.76
C ALA A 42 -11.53 -2.63 10.76
N GLY A 43 -11.31 -2.95 9.48
CA GLY A 43 -12.21 -2.59 8.38
C GLY A 43 -11.79 -1.33 7.60
N GLN A 44 -10.99 -0.44 8.20
CA GLN A 44 -10.52 0.77 7.52
C GLN A 44 -9.60 0.48 6.31
N TYR A 45 -9.53 1.48 5.42
CA TYR A 45 -8.65 1.47 4.26
C TYR A 45 -7.67 2.64 4.33
N THR A 46 -6.56 2.55 3.59
CA THR A 46 -5.68 3.69 3.33
C THR A 46 -5.51 3.90 1.82
N THR A 47 -4.99 5.05 1.42
CA THR A 47 -4.55 5.30 0.05
C THR A 47 -3.06 5.02 -0.06
N LEU A 48 -2.68 4.01 -0.84
CA LEU A 48 -1.30 3.77 -1.25
C LEU A 48 -0.98 4.54 -2.54
N GLY A 49 0.28 4.92 -2.73
CA GLY A 49 0.74 5.60 -3.93
C GLY A 49 2.16 5.23 -4.32
N LEU A 50 2.38 5.09 -5.63
CA LEU A 50 3.68 4.82 -6.24
C LEU A 50 3.86 5.70 -7.47
N ASP A 51 5.11 5.97 -7.81
CA ASP A 51 5.48 6.48 -9.13
C ASP A 51 5.45 5.34 -10.14
N THR A 52 4.72 5.54 -11.23
CA THR A 52 4.57 4.55 -12.31
C THR A 52 4.89 5.21 -13.65
N PRO A 53 5.01 4.43 -14.75
CA PRO A 53 5.14 5.01 -16.09
C PRO A 53 3.98 5.93 -16.49
N HIS A 54 2.86 5.89 -15.77
CA HIS A 54 1.70 6.76 -15.96
C HIS A 54 1.67 7.98 -15.00
N GLY A 55 2.77 8.25 -14.29
CA GLY A 55 2.89 9.27 -13.26
C GLY A 55 2.65 8.75 -11.85
N PHE A 56 2.47 9.64 -10.88
CA PHE A 56 2.15 9.24 -9.50
C PHE A 56 0.70 8.76 -9.40
N VAL A 57 0.50 7.49 -9.02
CA VAL A 57 -0.82 6.85 -8.99
C VAL A 57 -1.24 6.50 -7.56
N PRO A 58 -2.17 7.26 -6.95
CA PRO A 58 -2.76 6.93 -5.66
C PRO A 58 -3.99 6.01 -5.81
N ARG A 59 -4.12 4.96 -5.00
CA ARG A 59 -5.31 4.07 -4.93
C ARG A 59 -5.62 3.66 -3.50
N ALA A 60 -6.91 3.54 -3.20
CA ALA A 60 -7.39 3.04 -1.92
C ALA A 60 -7.26 1.51 -1.85
N TYR A 61 -6.77 1.02 -0.71
CA TYR A 61 -6.71 -0.40 -0.37
C TYR A 61 -7.13 -0.60 1.08
N SER A 62 -8.02 -1.58 1.28
CA SER A 62 -8.41 -2.02 2.62
C SER A 62 -7.21 -2.59 3.36
N ILE A 63 -7.11 -2.25 4.64
CA ILE A 63 -6.10 -2.84 5.51
C ILE A 63 -6.64 -4.21 5.94
N ALA A 64 -5.91 -5.27 5.62
CA ALA A 64 -6.30 -6.65 5.89
C ALA A 64 -5.64 -7.24 7.15
N GLY A 65 -4.67 -6.52 7.74
CA GLY A 65 -3.99 -6.91 8.98
C GLY A 65 -4.73 -6.50 10.26
N SER A 66 -4.20 -6.91 11.42
CA SER A 66 -4.74 -6.54 12.73
C SER A 66 -4.26 -5.15 13.15
N PRO A 67 -5.12 -4.28 13.69
CA PRO A 67 -4.68 -3.02 14.30
C PRO A 67 -3.64 -3.18 15.39
N LEU A 68 -3.50 -4.39 15.98
CA LEU A 68 -2.50 -4.73 16.99
C LEU A 68 -1.09 -4.93 16.42
N ASP A 69 -0.97 -5.15 15.12
CA ASP A 69 0.31 -5.37 14.46
C ASP A 69 1.04 -4.04 14.23
N ALA A 70 2.38 -4.09 14.20
CA ALA A 70 3.21 -2.93 13.89
C ALA A 70 3.24 -2.61 12.39
N ASP A 71 3.09 -3.64 11.56
CA ASP A 71 3.10 -3.58 10.11
C ASP A 71 1.68 -3.71 9.56
N LEU A 72 1.48 -3.25 8.32
CA LEU A 72 0.19 -3.33 7.65
C LEU A 72 0.21 -4.37 6.57
N GLU A 73 -0.85 -5.15 6.51
CA GLU A 73 -1.02 -6.16 5.49
C GLU A 73 -2.12 -5.76 4.49
N PHE A 74 -1.83 -5.97 3.21
CA PHE A 74 -2.74 -5.71 2.09
C PHE A 74 -2.86 -6.93 1.20
N TYR A 75 -4.07 -7.28 0.80
CA TYR A 75 -4.37 -8.31 -0.20
C TYR A 75 -4.77 -7.62 -1.49
N ILE A 76 -3.93 -7.74 -2.52
CA ILE A 76 -4.08 -6.96 -3.75
C ILE A 76 -4.10 -7.91 -4.94
N ALA A 77 -5.14 -7.84 -5.77
CA ALA A 77 -5.17 -8.51 -7.06
C ALA A 77 -4.38 -7.72 -8.10
N LEU A 78 -3.61 -8.43 -8.91
CA LEU A 78 -2.98 -7.89 -10.11
C LEU A 78 -4.07 -7.62 -11.15
N VAL A 79 -4.07 -6.40 -11.68
CA VAL A 79 -4.93 -6.02 -12.81
C VAL A 79 -4.02 -5.78 -13.99
N ASP A 80 -4.08 -6.67 -14.97
CA ASP A 80 -3.30 -6.56 -16.20
C ASP A 80 -3.69 -5.24 -16.90
N GLY A 81 -2.69 -4.44 -17.29
CA GLY A 81 -2.90 -3.10 -17.84
C GLY A 81 -3.37 -2.04 -16.84
N GLY A 82 -3.48 -2.37 -15.55
CA GLY A 82 -3.77 -1.43 -14.49
C GLY A 82 -2.67 -0.37 -14.34
N LYS A 83 -3.02 0.86 -13.96
CA LYS A 83 -2.04 1.96 -13.83
C LYS A 83 -1.13 1.86 -12.61
N LEU A 84 -1.48 1.04 -11.61
CA LEU A 84 -0.74 0.89 -10.35
C LEU A 84 -0.28 -0.55 -10.10
N THR A 85 -1.19 -1.52 -10.19
CA THR A 85 -0.94 -2.89 -9.72
C THR A 85 0.23 -3.59 -10.43
N PRO A 86 0.50 -3.40 -11.74
CA PRO A 86 1.73 -3.94 -12.35
C PRO A 86 3.00 -3.38 -11.71
N THR A 87 3.07 -2.07 -11.46
CA THR A 87 4.22 -1.43 -10.80
C THR A 87 4.36 -1.86 -9.34
N LEU A 88 3.23 -1.98 -8.63
CA LEU A 88 3.18 -2.48 -7.26
C LEU A 88 3.71 -3.93 -7.16
N PHE A 89 3.29 -4.80 -8.08
CA PHE A 89 3.75 -6.19 -8.14
C PHE A 89 5.21 -6.32 -8.59
N ALA A 90 5.75 -5.34 -9.31
CA ALA A 90 7.16 -5.28 -9.68
C ALA A 90 8.07 -4.79 -8.53
N GLN A 91 7.51 -4.29 -7.42
CA GLN A 91 8.32 -3.86 -6.27
C GLN A 91 8.92 -5.07 -5.54
N GLU A 92 10.17 -4.91 -5.12
CA GLU A 92 10.88 -5.88 -4.28
C GLU A 92 10.91 -5.41 -2.82
N VAL A 93 11.16 -6.33 -1.90
CA VAL A 93 11.33 -6.00 -0.47
C VAL A 93 12.41 -4.92 -0.31
N GLY A 94 12.13 -3.91 0.50
CA GLY A 94 12.92 -2.69 0.64
C GLY A 94 12.40 -1.50 -0.18
N ALA A 95 11.46 -1.71 -1.11
CA ALA A 95 10.85 -0.63 -1.86
C ALA A 95 10.04 0.34 -0.98
N SER A 96 10.08 1.63 -1.31
CA SER A 96 9.33 2.67 -0.61
C SER A 96 7.97 2.91 -1.26
N PHE A 97 6.93 2.91 -0.44
CA PHE A 97 5.56 3.22 -0.77
C PHE A 97 5.15 4.54 -0.11
N ARG A 98 4.24 5.27 -0.74
CA ARG A 98 3.58 6.41 -0.10
C ARG A 98 2.21 6.02 0.40
N TYR A 99 1.78 6.60 1.51
CA TYR A 99 0.44 6.36 2.05
C TYR A 99 -0.20 7.59 2.72
N LEU A 100 -1.51 7.55 2.95
CA LEU A 100 -2.27 8.52 3.74
C LEU A 100 -2.76 7.91 5.05
N SER A 101 -3.14 8.75 6.01
CA SER A 101 -3.84 8.28 7.21
C SER A 101 -5.07 7.42 6.87
N PRO A 102 -5.32 6.33 7.61
CA PRO A 102 -6.47 5.45 7.43
C PRO A 102 -7.82 6.19 7.45
N LYS A 103 -8.80 5.66 6.70
CA LYS A 103 -10.14 6.21 6.53
C LYS A 103 -11.21 5.12 6.55
N GLY A 104 -12.45 5.55 6.75
CA GLY A 104 -13.65 4.72 6.78
C GLY A 104 -14.30 4.67 8.16
N LYS A 105 -15.63 4.62 8.20
CA LYS A 105 -16.42 4.44 9.42
C LYS A 105 -17.01 3.04 9.34
N PHE A 106 -16.63 2.19 10.29
CA PHE A 106 -17.08 0.81 10.41
C PHE A 106 -17.62 0.59 11.81
#